data_AF-A0A7W0UL34-F1
#
_entry.id   AF-A0A7W0UL34-F1
#
_cell.length_a   1.000
_cell.length_b   1.000
_cell.length_c   1.000
_cell.angle_alpha   90.00
_cell.angle_beta   90.00
_cell.angle_gamma   90.00
#
_symmetry.space_group_name_H-M   'P 1'
#
loop_
_entity.id
_entity.type
_entity.pdbx_description
1 polymer ?
#
loop_
_entity_poly.entity_id
_entity_poly.type
_entity_poly.pdbx_seq_one_letter_code
_entity_poly.pdbx_strand_id
1 'polypeptide(L)' 'MPVDVPLRVEEDHARRYPGADKLATECIVNLLRTQGLVTAQLARRFRRHG' A
#
# COMPACT_ATOMS: atom_id res chain seq x y z
N MET A 1 12.39 18.35 7.23
CA MET A 1 11.14 18.36 6.45
C MET A 1 11.28 17.32 5.36
N PRO A 2 10.38 16.34 5.23
CA PRO A 2 10.42 15.46 4.06
C PRO A 2 10.16 16.33 2.83
N VAL A 3 10.99 16.19 1.81
CA VAL A 3 10.83 16.92 0.56
C VAL A 3 9.65 16.30 -0.15
N ASP A 4 8.55 17.03 -0.25
CA ASP A 4 7.36 16.62 -1.00
C ASP A 4 7.70 16.78 -2.49
N VAL A 5 8.47 15.83 -3.03
CA VAL A 5 8.81 15.81 -4.45
C VAL A 5 7.57 15.29 -5.18
N PRO A 6 6.93 16.08 -6.05
CA PRO A 6 5.78 15.59 -6.80
C PRO A 6 6.21 14.38 -7.61
N LEU A 7 5.50 13.27 -7.43
CA LEU A 7 5.64 12.10 -8.29
C LEU A 7 5.44 12.56 -9.74
N ARG A 8 6.49 12.44 -10.56
CA ARG A 8 6.39 12.75 -11.99
C ARG A 8 5.55 11.67 -12.64
N VAL A 9 4.32 12.01 -13.00
CA VAL A 9 3.45 11.17 -13.82
C VAL A 9 3.75 11.50 -15.28
N GLU A 10 3.96 10.47 -16.12
CA GLU A 10 4.12 10.67 -17.57
C GLU A 10 2.82 11.27 -18.15
N GLU A 11 2.91 12.24 -19.04
CA GLU A 11 1.74 12.92 -19.65
C GLU A 11 0.76 11.94 -20.31
N ASP A 12 1.24 10.79 -20.77
CA ASP A 12 0.47 9.77 -21.50
C ASP A 12 0.25 8.48 -20.67
N HIS A 13 0.41 8.55 -19.35
CA HIS A 13 0.36 7.40 -18.46
C HIS A 13 -0.95 6.60 -18.59
N ALA A 14 -2.08 7.29 -18.66
CA ALA A 14 -3.40 6.66 -18.76
C ALA A 14 -3.61 5.88 -20.07
N ARG A 15 -3.02 6.35 -21.18
CA ARG A 15 -3.09 5.66 -22.48
C ARG A 15 -2.14 4.46 -22.51
N ARG A 16 -0.95 4.62 -21.95
CA ARG A 16 0.10 3.60 -21.93
C ARG A 16 -0.22 2.47 -20.97
N TYR A 17 -0.88 2.77 -19.86
CA TYR A 17 -1.22 1.84 -18.79
C TYR A 17 -2.70 1.99 -18.37
N PRO A 18 -3.64 1.62 -19.25
CA PRO A 18 -5.06 1.74 -18.95
C PRO A 18 -5.41 0.88 -17.72
N GLY A 19 -5.97 1.52 -16.69
CA GLY A 19 -6.36 0.86 -15.45
C GLY A 19 -5.24 0.68 -14.41
N ALA A 20 -4.03 1.20 -14.65
CA ALA A 20 -2.93 1.11 -13.69
C ALA A 20 -3.26 1.76 -12.35
N ASP A 21 -3.95 2.89 -12.32
CA ASP A 21 -4.35 3.55 -11.07
C ASP A 21 -5.28 2.68 -10.21
N LYS A 22 -6.20 1.95 -10.86
CA LYS A 22 -7.09 1.01 -10.18
C LYS A 22 -6.29 -0.15 -9.59
N LEU A 23 -5.41 -0.76 -10.39
CA LEU A 23 -4.56 -1.86 -9.93
C LEU A 23 -3.62 -1.43 -8.81
N ALA A 24 -2.99 -0.26 -8.93
CA ALA A 24 -2.14 0.32 -7.90
C ALA A 24 -2.92 0.55 -6.60
N THR A 25 -4.13 1.09 -6.71
CA THR A 25 -5.04 1.27 -5.56
C THR A 25 -5.36 -0.08 -4.90
N GLU A 26 -5.74 -1.09 -5.69
CA GLU A 26 -6.03 -2.43 -5.17
C GLU A 26 -4.81 -3.07 -4.49
N CYS A 27 -3.62 -2.93 -5.07
CA CYS A 27 -2.36 -3.38 -4.48
C CYS A 27 -2.07 -2.71 -3.13
N ILE A 28 -2.22 -1.38 -3.04
CA ILE A 28 -1.99 -0.63 -1.80
C ILE A 28 -3.00 -1.05 -0.72
N VAL A 29 -4.28 -1.16 -1.08
CA VAL A 29 -5.33 -1.62 -0.14
C VAL A 29 -5.02 -3.02 0.39
N ASN A 30 -4.61 -3.94 -0.48
CA ASN A 30 -4.26 -5.31 -0.07
C ASN A 30 -3.01 -5.34 0.82
N LEU A 31 -2.01 -4.49 0.55
CA LEU A 31 -0.83 -4.36 1.38
C LEU A 31 -1.19 -3.88 2.79
N LEU A 32 -2.00 -2.83 2.91
CA LEU A 32 -2.44 -2.29 4.20
C LEU A 32 -3.24 -3.33 5.01
N ARG A 33 -4.14 -4.06 4.36
CA ARG A 33 -4.92 -5.14 4.99
C ARG A 33 -4.02 -6.25 5.50
N THR A 34 -3.06 -6.68 4.68
CA THR A 34 -2.09 -7.72 5.05
C THR A 34 -1.25 -7.28 6.24
N GLN A 35 -0.76 -6.05 6.26
CA GLN A 35 0.00 -5.49 7.38
C GLN A 35 -0.83 -5.51 8.68
N GLY A 36 -2.10 -5.10 8.62
CA GLY A 36 -3.01 -5.12 9.77
C GLY A 36 -3.22 -6.54 10.31
N LEU A 37 -3.42 -7.51 9.42
CA LEU A 37 -3.60 -8.92 9.79
C LEU A 37 -2.35 -9.50 10.47
N VAL A 38 -1.17 -9.28 9.90
CA VAL A 38 0.11 -9.73 10.48
C VAL A 38 0.33 -9.09 11.85
N THR A 39 0.11 -7.79 11.98
CA THR A 39 0.26 -7.06 13.24
C THR A 39 -0.69 -7.61 14.32
N ALA A 40 -1.95 -7.86 13.97
CA ALA A 40 -2.94 -8.43 14.89
C ALA A 40 -2.57 -9.85 15.34
N GLN A 41 -2.06 -10.68 14.42
CA GLN A 41 -1.60 -12.03 14.74
C GLN A 41 -0.39 -12.03 15.68
N LEU A 42 0.60 -11.17 15.42
CA LEU A 42 1.76 -11.01 16.30
C LEU A 42 1.33 -10.52 17.69
N ALA A 43 0.49 -9.48 17.77
CA ALA A 43 -0.03 -8.97 19.04
C ALA A 43 -0.78 -10.05 19.84
N ARG A 44 -1.59 -10.88 19.18
CA ARG A 44 -2.23 -12.04 19.81
C ARG A 44 -1.20 -13.08 20.29
N ARG A 45 -0.17 -13.36 19.50
CA ARG A 45 0.85 -14.35 19.83
C ARG A 45 1.68 -13.95 21.05
N PHE A 46 2.06 -12.68 21.14
CA PHE A 46 2.88 -12.15 22.24
C PHE A 46 2.08 -11.83 23.51
N ARG A 47 0.80 -11.44 23.39
CA ARG A 47 -0.09 -11.32 24.58
C ARG A 47 -0.27 -12.62 25.37
N ARG A 48 -0.06 -13.78 24.74
CA ARG A 48 -0.13 -15.09 25.41
C ARG A 48 1.13 -15.44 26.21
N HIS A 49 2.19 -14.65 26.08
CA HIS A 49 3.50 -14.89 26.69
C HIS A 49 3.88 -13.80 27.71
N GLY A 50 2.99 -12.85 27.96
CA GLY A 50 3.13 -11.80 28.98
C GLY A 50 2.22 -12.04 30.17
#